data_AF-A0A2A3K027-F1
#
_entry.id   AF-A0A2A3K027-F1
#
_cell.length_a   1.000
_cell.length_b   1.000
_cell.length_c   1.000
_cell.angle_alpha   90.00
_cell.angle_beta   90.00
_cell.angle_gamma   90.00
#
_symmetry.space_group_name_H-M   'P 1'
#
loop_
_entity.id
_entity.type
_entity.pdbx_description
1 polymer ?
#
loop_
_entity_poly.entity_id
_entity_poly.type
_entity_poly.pdbx_seq_one_letter_code
_entity_poly.pdbx_strand_id
1 'polypeptide(L)'
;MPRKMTQLSDFLRHGCDTVIDVRSPAEFAEDHVPGAINLPVLDNEERARVGTIYKQQSPFLARKLGAALVFRNAAAHIEGPLAHHEGGWKPMVYCWRGGQRSGSFAWMLQQIGWRAEAVEGGYRTYRRLVTAALYDAELPFKLIQLGGHTGTAKTALLPKLAARGVQVIDLEGLARHRGSLLGDMPGGQPSQKWFETELVQALDALDPARPVLVEAESSKIGQLLIPPAIWEAMKFARWVEVAAPLEARAGYLNAAYDDILSDGPALKDKLSPLRYHRGHELVDRWEAMIDAGERLALCASLAADHYDPAYDKSMRAMAPQVIERFETPALDDAALEALADRMAERLQTMSI
;
A
#
# COMPACT_ATOMS: atom_id res chain seq x y z
N MET A 1 30.71 13.74 -7.31
CA MET A 1 30.74 12.57 -6.39
C MET A 1 29.33 12.02 -6.28
N PRO A 2 29.13 10.71 -6.05
CA PRO A 2 27.79 10.18 -5.81
C PRO A 2 27.18 10.79 -4.55
N ARG A 3 25.87 11.02 -4.57
CA ARG A 3 25.10 11.58 -3.46
C ARG A 3 24.81 10.48 -2.44
N LYS A 4 25.22 10.70 -1.20
CA LYS A 4 24.98 9.79 -0.09
C LYS A 4 23.59 10.02 0.50
N MET A 5 22.83 8.94 0.68
CA MET A 5 21.52 8.94 1.33
C MET A 5 21.60 8.11 2.60
N THR A 6 21.23 8.70 3.73
CA THR A 6 21.41 8.15 5.07
C THR A 6 20.11 7.92 5.82
N GLN A 7 19.04 8.59 5.43
CA GLN A 7 17.70 8.51 6.03
C GLN A 7 16.63 8.53 4.93
N LEU A 8 15.41 8.08 5.25
CA LEU A 8 14.30 8.01 4.29
C LEU A 8 13.96 9.40 3.71
N SER A 9 13.99 10.44 4.53
CA SER A 9 13.72 11.81 4.10
C SER A 9 14.69 12.31 3.02
N ASP A 10 15.90 11.75 2.92
CA ASP A 10 16.84 12.09 1.85
C ASP A 10 16.33 11.63 0.46
N PHE A 11 15.51 10.57 0.43
CA PHE A 11 14.84 10.08 -0.78
C PHE A 11 13.48 10.74 -1.00
N LEU A 12 12.70 10.98 0.06
CA LEU A 12 11.35 11.54 -0.04
C LEU A 12 11.36 13.06 -0.28
N ARG A 13 12.37 13.77 0.23
CA ARG A 13 12.53 15.23 0.17
C ARG A 13 13.88 15.59 -0.45
N HIS A 14 14.19 14.93 -1.57
CA HIS A 14 15.52 14.97 -2.19
C HIS A 14 15.88 16.33 -2.85
N GLY A 15 14.91 17.19 -3.15
CA GLY A 15 15.15 18.54 -3.71
C GLY A 15 15.79 18.55 -5.10
N CYS A 16 15.59 17.50 -5.89
CA CYS A 16 15.98 17.43 -7.30
C CYS A 16 14.75 17.62 -8.18
N ASP A 17 14.96 18.00 -9.44
CA ASP A 17 13.85 18.23 -10.38
C ASP A 17 13.20 16.91 -10.82
N THR A 18 13.99 15.83 -10.87
CA THR A 18 13.53 14.53 -11.34
C THR A 18 14.35 13.42 -10.67
N VAL A 19 13.69 12.32 -10.31
CA VAL A 19 14.35 11.08 -9.90
C VAL A 19 14.24 10.07 -11.03
N ILE A 20 15.35 9.46 -11.40
CA ILE A 20 15.46 8.57 -12.55
C ILE A 20 15.94 7.20 -12.08
N ASP A 21 15.06 6.22 -12.21
CA ASP A 21 15.39 4.82 -12.04
C ASP A 21 15.86 4.23 -13.37
N VAL A 22 17.13 3.84 -13.46
CA VAL A 22 17.68 3.21 -14.66
C VAL A 22 17.66 1.68 -14.62
N ARG A 23 16.98 1.09 -13.64
CA ARG A 23 16.72 -0.36 -13.59
C ARG A 23 15.74 -0.77 -14.69
N SER A 24 15.63 -2.08 -14.91
CA SER A 24 14.74 -2.60 -15.95
C SER A 24 13.26 -2.36 -15.59
N PRO A 25 12.34 -2.33 -16.57
CA PRO A 25 10.92 -2.08 -16.30
C PRO A 25 10.30 -3.04 -15.26
N ALA A 26 10.70 -4.31 -15.25
CA ALA A 26 10.20 -5.26 -14.25
C ALA A 26 10.66 -4.93 -12.82
N GLU A 27 11.90 -4.45 -12.64
CA GLU A 27 12.38 -4.03 -11.33
C GLU A 27 11.69 -2.76 -10.84
N PHE A 28 11.37 -1.85 -11.75
CA PHE A 28 10.66 -0.61 -11.45
C PHE A 28 9.19 -0.87 -11.08
N ALA A 29 8.53 -1.76 -11.83
CA ALA A 29 7.15 -2.18 -11.57
C ALA A 29 7.01 -2.95 -10.24
N GLU A 30 8.05 -3.67 -9.82
CA GLU A 30 8.04 -4.34 -8.51
C GLU A 30 8.00 -3.34 -7.35
N ASP A 31 8.90 -2.36 -7.35
CA ASP A 31 8.97 -1.24 -6.39
C ASP A 31 10.04 -0.25 -6.83
N HIS A 32 9.90 1.04 -6.51
CA HIS A 32 10.84 2.10 -6.88
C HIS A 32 10.81 3.25 -5.87
N VAL A 33 11.80 4.15 -5.95
CA VAL A 33 11.80 5.37 -5.13
C VAL A 33 10.60 6.23 -5.52
N PRO A 34 9.82 6.76 -4.57
CA PRO A 34 8.63 7.56 -4.87
C PRO A 34 8.92 8.73 -5.82
N GLY A 35 8.02 8.95 -6.78
CA GLY A 35 8.15 10.01 -7.79
C GLY A 35 9.22 9.75 -8.86
N ALA A 36 9.89 8.59 -8.86
CA ALA A 36 10.87 8.28 -9.90
C ALA A 36 10.21 7.95 -11.25
N ILE A 37 10.83 8.40 -12.34
CA ILE A 37 10.52 7.93 -13.69
C ILE A 37 11.46 6.78 -14.07
N ASN A 38 11.00 5.86 -14.90
CA ASN A 38 11.84 4.76 -15.38
C ASN A 38 12.48 5.09 -16.74
N LEU A 39 13.81 5.22 -16.77
CA LEU A 39 14.60 5.34 -17.99
C LEU A 39 15.62 4.21 -18.03
N PRO A 40 15.21 2.98 -18.39
CA PRO A 40 16.05 1.81 -18.27
C PRO A 40 17.28 1.93 -19.18
N VAL A 41 18.47 1.76 -18.60
CA VAL A 41 19.71 1.63 -19.40
C VAL A 41 19.92 0.20 -19.89
N LEU A 42 19.14 -0.75 -19.37
CA LEU A 42 18.96 -2.10 -19.89
C LEU A 42 17.50 -2.46 -19.71
N ASP A 43 16.84 -2.94 -20.77
CA ASP A 43 15.52 -3.54 -20.65
C ASP A 43 15.55 -4.89 -19.91
N ASN A 44 14.41 -5.57 -19.79
CA ASN A 44 14.32 -6.85 -19.08
C ASN A 44 15.17 -7.96 -19.74
N GLU A 45 15.17 -8.02 -21.07
CA GLU A 45 15.88 -9.05 -21.85
C GLU A 45 17.39 -8.77 -21.88
N GLU A 46 17.78 -7.53 -22.14
CA GLU A 46 19.16 -7.05 -22.08
C GLU A 46 19.75 -7.28 -20.70
N ARG A 47 19.00 -6.96 -19.64
CA ARG A 47 19.42 -7.22 -18.25
C ARG A 47 19.61 -8.72 -18.02
N ALA A 48 18.66 -9.56 -18.44
CA ALA A 48 18.76 -11.01 -18.29
C ALA A 48 20.00 -11.55 -19.03
N ARG A 49 20.22 -11.12 -20.27
CA ARG A 49 21.37 -11.50 -21.09
C ARG A 49 22.70 -11.10 -20.46
N VAL A 50 22.86 -9.84 -20.06
CA VAL A 50 24.07 -9.34 -19.40
C VAL A 50 24.32 -10.10 -18.09
N GLY A 51 23.26 -10.33 -17.30
CA GLY A 51 23.33 -11.08 -16.05
C GLY A 51 23.78 -12.54 -16.25
N THR A 52 23.26 -13.20 -17.29
CA THR A 52 23.63 -14.57 -17.66
C THR A 52 25.10 -14.64 -18.08
N ILE A 53 25.57 -13.76 -18.97
CA ILE A 53 26.98 -13.70 -19.38
C ILE A 53 27.89 -13.43 -18.16
N TYR A 54 27.47 -12.54 -17.25
CA TYR A 54 28.26 -12.20 -16.06
C TYR A 54 28.46 -13.42 -15.17
N LYS A 55 27.40 -14.20 -14.94
CA LYS A 55 27.44 -15.37 -14.05
C LYS A 55 28.04 -16.61 -14.70
N GLN A 56 27.72 -16.87 -15.96
CA GLN A 56 28.00 -18.16 -16.62
C GLN A 56 29.24 -18.12 -17.52
N GLN A 57 29.70 -16.94 -17.94
CA GLN A 57 30.80 -16.83 -18.91
C GLN A 57 31.95 -15.99 -18.37
N SER A 58 31.77 -14.68 -18.25
CA SER A 58 32.83 -13.77 -17.83
C SER A 58 32.29 -12.41 -17.38
N PRO A 59 32.71 -11.91 -16.20
CA PRO A 59 32.45 -10.53 -15.80
C PRO A 59 32.95 -9.49 -16.80
N PHE A 60 34.07 -9.74 -17.50
CA PHE A 60 34.60 -8.80 -18.48
C PHE A 60 33.71 -8.72 -19.73
N LEU A 61 33.27 -9.87 -20.27
CA LEU A 61 32.38 -9.91 -21.44
C LEU A 61 31.03 -9.23 -21.12
N ALA A 62 30.48 -9.49 -19.94
CA ALA A 62 29.26 -8.84 -19.49
C ALA A 62 29.43 -7.32 -19.35
N ARG A 63 30.56 -6.84 -18.83
CA ARG A 63 30.86 -5.40 -18.75
C ARG A 63 31.01 -4.78 -20.14
N LYS A 64 31.70 -5.46 -21.07
CA LYS A 64 31.89 -4.98 -22.44
C LYS A 64 30.54 -4.84 -23.17
N LEU A 65 29.70 -5.87 -23.12
CA LEU A 65 28.36 -5.82 -23.70
C LEU A 65 27.50 -4.77 -22.98
N GLY A 66 27.43 -4.84 -21.66
CA GLY A 66 26.62 -3.95 -20.84
C GLY A 66 26.96 -2.47 -21.04
N ALA A 67 28.24 -2.12 -21.18
CA ALA A 67 28.64 -0.75 -21.48
C ALA A 67 28.04 -0.27 -22.81
N ALA A 68 28.19 -1.04 -23.90
CA ALA A 68 27.65 -0.67 -25.21
C ALA A 68 26.12 -0.46 -25.17
N LEU A 69 25.40 -1.35 -24.49
CA LEU A 69 23.94 -1.24 -24.33
C LEU A 69 23.55 -0.01 -23.51
N VAL A 70 24.21 0.21 -22.37
CA VAL A 70 23.96 1.37 -21.49
C VAL A 70 24.16 2.68 -22.25
N PHE A 71 25.25 2.83 -23.00
CA PHE A 71 25.52 4.05 -23.76
C PHE A 71 24.49 4.27 -24.87
N ARG A 72 24.09 3.22 -25.59
CA ARG A 72 23.07 3.31 -26.65
C ARG A 72 21.70 3.71 -26.08
N ASN A 73 21.27 3.06 -25.01
CA ASN A 73 19.97 3.33 -24.41
C ASN A 73 19.94 4.70 -23.72
N ALA A 74 21.06 5.11 -23.10
CA ALA A 74 21.22 6.47 -22.58
C ALA A 74 21.08 7.54 -23.67
N ALA A 75 21.70 7.33 -24.84
CA ALA A 75 21.57 8.24 -25.97
C ALA A 75 20.12 8.35 -26.44
N ALA A 76 19.40 7.23 -26.55
CA ALA A 76 17.98 7.23 -26.89
C ALA A 76 17.12 8.02 -25.87
N HIS A 77 17.43 7.92 -24.57
CA HIS A 77 16.74 8.71 -23.54
C HIS A 77 17.02 10.21 -23.65
N ILE A 78 18.25 10.58 -24.02
CA ILE A 78 18.63 11.98 -24.25
C ILE A 78 17.94 12.56 -25.48
N GLU A 79 17.89 11.82 -26.58
CA GLU A 79 17.25 12.24 -27.82
C GLU A 79 15.71 12.24 -27.71
N GLY A 80 15.15 11.43 -26.83
CA GLY A 80 13.71 11.31 -26.63
C GLY A 80 13.22 12.02 -25.35
N PRO A 81 12.90 11.28 -24.28
CA PRO A 81 12.22 11.81 -23.11
C PRO A 81 12.93 12.98 -22.42
N LEU A 82 14.25 13.09 -22.52
CA LEU A 82 15.02 14.17 -21.88
C LEU A 82 15.34 15.35 -22.80
N ALA A 83 14.98 15.29 -24.10
CA ALA A 83 15.40 16.29 -25.10
C ALA A 83 14.88 17.70 -24.84
N HIS A 84 13.80 17.82 -24.05
CA HIS A 84 13.15 19.08 -23.73
C HIS A 84 13.79 19.81 -22.53
N HIS A 85 14.72 19.19 -21.79
CA HIS A 85 15.34 19.82 -20.64
C HIS A 85 16.46 20.79 -21.06
N GLU A 86 16.34 22.04 -20.61
CA GLU A 86 17.36 23.06 -20.81
C GLU A 86 18.52 22.96 -19.80
N GLY A 87 19.43 23.94 -19.84
CA GLY A 87 20.50 24.06 -18.86
C GLY A 87 19.96 24.23 -17.44
N GLY A 88 20.72 23.74 -16.45
CA GLY A 88 20.38 23.89 -15.03
C GLY A 88 19.53 22.77 -14.43
N TRP A 89 18.93 21.90 -15.26
CA TRP A 89 18.21 20.71 -14.81
C TRP A 89 19.09 19.81 -13.94
N LYS A 90 18.54 19.35 -12.81
CA LYS A 90 19.20 18.60 -11.76
C LYS A 90 18.49 17.25 -11.53
N PRO A 91 18.78 16.22 -12.34
CA PRO A 91 18.26 14.88 -12.11
C PRO A 91 19.06 14.11 -11.07
N MET A 92 18.36 13.29 -10.29
CA MET A 92 18.95 12.26 -9.44
C MET A 92 18.81 10.90 -10.11
N VAL A 93 19.91 10.17 -10.29
CA VAL A 93 19.92 8.91 -11.04
C VAL A 93 20.32 7.75 -10.12
N TYR A 94 19.58 6.65 -10.15
CA TYR A 94 19.97 5.45 -9.43
C TYR A 94 19.76 4.18 -10.24
N CYS A 95 20.56 3.17 -9.92
CA CYS A 95 20.33 1.78 -10.33
C CYS A 95 20.26 0.91 -9.07
N TRP A 96 20.23 -0.42 -9.22
CA TRP A 96 20.12 -1.35 -8.09
C TRP A 96 21.14 -1.11 -6.95
N ARG A 97 22.41 -0.82 -7.28
CA ARG A 97 23.53 -0.71 -6.32
C ARG A 97 24.34 0.58 -6.41
N GLY A 98 23.86 1.57 -7.18
CA GLY A 98 24.63 2.81 -7.40
C GLY A 98 25.97 2.58 -8.12
N GLY A 99 26.04 1.54 -8.97
CA GLY A 99 27.26 1.15 -9.67
C GLY A 99 27.37 1.72 -11.08
N GLN A 100 28.06 0.98 -11.97
CA GLN A 100 28.39 1.43 -13.33
C GLN A 100 27.17 1.89 -14.16
N ARG A 101 26.00 1.28 -14.00
CA ARG A 101 24.80 1.64 -14.78
C ARG A 101 24.36 3.09 -14.54
N SER A 102 24.04 3.43 -13.29
CA SER A 102 23.66 4.80 -12.92
C SER A 102 24.84 5.76 -13.01
N GLY A 103 26.05 5.29 -12.71
CA GLY A 103 27.27 6.10 -12.84
C GLY A 103 27.54 6.54 -14.27
N SER A 104 27.48 5.63 -15.25
CA SER A 104 27.68 5.95 -16.67
C SER A 104 26.59 6.85 -17.21
N PHE A 105 25.33 6.63 -16.83
CA PHE A 105 24.24 7.51 -17.27
C PHE A 105 24.39 8.92 -16.68
N ALA A 106 24.57 9.03 -15.36
CA ALA A 106 24.80 10.33 -14.71
C ALA A 106 26.04 11.05 -15.28
N TRP A 107 27.12 10.32 -15.56
CA TRP A 107 28.31 10.89 -16.20
C TRP A 107 27.99 11.48 -17.58
N MET A 108 27.22 10.77 -18.42
CA MET A 108 26.81 11.28 -19.73
C MET A 108 25.97 12.54 -19.61
N LEU A 109 25.00 12.56 -18.68
CA LEU A 109 24.18 13.75 -18.41
C LEU A 109 25.05 14.93 -17.95
N GLN A 110 26.08 14.67 -17.14
CA GLN A 110 27.06 15.70 -16.73
C GLN A 110 27.90 16.23 -17.89
N GLN A 111 28.25 15.39 -18.88
CA GLN A 111 28.99 15.85 -20.08
C GLN A 111 28.16 16.82 -20.94
N ILE A 112 26.83 16.74 -20.87
CA ILE A 112 25.91 17.68 -21.55
C ILE A 112 25.82 19.02 -20.79
N GLY A 113 26.20 19.05 -19.51
CA GLY A 113 26.13 20.24 -18.65
C GLY A 113 24.98 20.22 -17.64
N TRP A 114 24.22 19.13 -17.55
CA TRP A 114 23.19 18.96 -16.52
C TRP A 114 23.80 18.61 -15.16
N ARG A 115 23.11 19.00 -14.08
CA ARG A 115 23.58 18.82 -12.69
C ARG A 115 23.22 17.44 -12.14
N ALA A 116 23.45 16.39 -12.94
CA ALA A 116 23.03 15.04 -12.60
C ALA A 116 23.82 14.47 -11.42
N GLU A 117 23.14 13.82 -10.48
CA GLU A 117 23.74 13.20 -9.29
C GLU A 117 23.40 11.70 -9.23
N ALA A 118 24.40 10.83 -9.14
CA ALA A 118 24.17 9.40 -8.94
C ALA A 118 23.98 9.08 -7.45
N VAL A 119 22.99 8.25 -7.09
CA VAL A 119 22.77 7.82 -5.69
C VAL A 119 23.79 6.75 -5.29
N GLU A 120 24.53 7.00 -4.20
CA GLU A 120 25.46 6.05 -3.61
C GLU A 120 24.71 4.82 -3.07
N GLY A 121 25.13 3.62 -3.49
CA GLY A 121 24.46 2.36 -3.14
C GLY A 121 23.10 2.14 -3.80
N GLY A 122 22.57 3.15 -4.50
CA GLY A 122 21.37 3.08 -5.34
C GLY A 122 20.10 2.68 -4.60
N TYR A 123 19.20 2.00 -5.31
CA TYR A 123 17.92 1.53 -4.77
C TYR A 123 18.07 0.61 -3.55
N ARG A 124 19.15 -0.19 -3.48
CA ARG A 124 19.43 -1.02 -2.31
C ARG A 124 19.54 -0.18 -1.03
N THR A 125 20.09 1.03 -1.12
CA THR A 125 20.16 1.96 0.01
C THR A 125 18.76 2.34 0.46
N TYR A 126 17.89 2.74 -0.47
CA TYR A 126 16.48 3.05 -0.18
C TYR A 126 15.79 1.87 0.50
N ARG A 127 15.88 0.65 -0.06
CA ARG A 127 15.26 -0.54 0.53
C ARG A 127 15.76 -0.87 1.92
N ARG A 128 17.06 -0.69 2.19
CA ARG A 128 17.62 -0.88 3.54
C ARG A 128 17.01 0.11 4.53
N LEU A 129 16.76 1.35 4.11
CA LEU A 129 16.14 2.37 4.96
C LEU A 129 14.65 2.09 5.20
N VAL A 130 13.92 1.61 4.18
CA VAL A 130 12.53 1.15 4.33
C VAL A 130 12.46 -0.01 5.33
N THR A 131 13.31 -1.03 5.16
CA THR A 131 13.38 -2.16 6.10
C THR A 131 13.73 -1.70 7.51
N ALA A 132 14.74 -0.83 7.66
CA ALA A 132 15.12 -0.32 8.97
C ALA A 132 13.97 0.40 9.69
N ALA A 133 13.16 1.18 8.97
CA ALA A 133 12.03 1.90 9.53
C ALA A 133 10.84 1.00 9.91
N LEU A 134 10.62 -0.11 9.17
CA LEU A 134 9.42 -0.95 9.31
C LEU A 134 9.65 -2.27 10.06
N TYR A 135 10.91 -2.69 10.23
CA TYR A 135 11.28 -3.96 10.84
C TYR A 135 12.23 -3.80 12.03
N ASP A 136 13.15 -2.83 11.97
CA ASP A 136 14.26 -2.73 12.93
C ASP A 136 14.08 -1.59 13.95
N ALA A 137 13.06 -0.74 13.78
CA ALA A 137 12.83 0.44 14.61
C ALA A 137 11.45 0.41 15.28
N GLU A 138 11.36 1.03 16.46
CA GLU A 138 10.08 1.33 17.10
C GLU A 138 9.38 2.48 16.37
N LEU A 139 8.08 2.33 16.18
CA LEU A 139 7.26 3.32 15.50
C LEU A 139 7.05 4.54 16.43
N PRO A 140 7.38 5.77 16.01
CA PRO A 140 7.27 6.96 16.86
C PRO A 140 5.84 7.49 16.99
N PHE A 141 4.84 6.73 16.52
CA PHE A 141 3.43 7.16 16.43
C PHE A 141 2.59 6.47 17.49
N LYS A 142 1.63 7.21 18.04
CA LYS A 142 0.57 6.66 18.90
C LYS A 142 -0.61 6.21 18.04
N LEU A 143 -0.70 4.92 17.78
CA LEU A 143 -1.78 4.37 16.96
C LEU A 143 -3.10 4.26 17.75
N ILE A 144 -4.21 4.48 17.06
CA ILE A 144 -5.57 4.15 17.48
C ILE A 144 -6.16 3.26 16.40
N GLN A 145 -6.70 2.10 16.78
CA GLN A 145 -7.37 1.21 15.83
C GLN A 145 -8.83 1.58 15.65
N LEU A 146 -9.27 1.62 14.39
CA LEU A 146 -10.67 1.79 13.99
C LEU A 146 -11.31 0.40 13.83
N GLY A 147 -12.00 -0.02 14.89
CA GLY A 147 -12.77 -1.26 14.94
C GLY A 147 -14.24 -1.07 14.58
N GLY A 148 -14.97 -2.18 14.56
CA GLY A 148 -16.39 -2.26 14.26
C GLY A 148 -16.69 -3.43 13.33
N HIS A 149 -17.93 -3.89 13.33
CA HIS A 149 -18.36 -5.00 12.50
C HIS A 149 -18.19 -4.75 10.99
N THR A 150 -18.25 -5.81 10.18
CA THR A 150 -18.23 -5.70 8.72
C THR A 150 -19.42 -4.87 8.24
N GLY A 151 -19.20 -4.02 7.23
CA GLY A 151 -20.23 -3.18 6.64
C GLY A 151 -20.53 -1.87 7.38
N THR A 152 -19.77 -1.51 8.42
CA THR A 152 -19.91 -0.22 9.12
C THR A 152 -19.23 0.97 8.42
N ALA A 153 -18.89 0.82 7.13
CA ALA A 153 -18.28 1.85 6.28
C ALA A 153 -16.96 2.47 6.81
N LYS A 154 -16.17 1.72 7.60
CA LYS A 154 -14.88 2.18 8.16
C LYS A 154 -13.93 2.72 7.08
N THR A 155 -13.72 1.97 6.01
CA THR A 155 -12.87 2.37 4.87
C THR A 155 -13.36 3.70 4.23
N ALA A 156 -14.68 3.90 4.13
CA ALA A 156 -15.25 5.15 3.60
C ALA A 156 -15.15 6.34 4.57
N LEU A 157 -15.00 6.10 5.88
CA LEU A 157 -14.80 7.13 6.89
C LEU A 157 -13.37 7.67 6.90
N LEU A 158 -12.37 6.85 6.57
CA LEU A 158 -10.95 7.25 6.58
C LEU A 158 -10.66 8.55 5.80
N PRO A 159 -11.06 8.72 4.52
CA PRO A 159 -10.83 9.97 3.80
C PRO A 159 -11.61 11.14 4.39
N LYS A 160 -12.82 10.91 4.92
CA LYS A 160 -13.65 11.94 5.57
C LYS A 160 -13.00 12.46 6.87
N LEU A 161 -12.34 11.57 7.62
CA LEU A 161 -11.58 11.91 8.82
C LEU A 161 -10.28 12.63 8.47
N ALA A 162 -9.57 12.18 7.43
CA ALA A 162 -8.37 12.84 6.93
C ALA A 162 -8.67 14.29 6.47
N ALA A 163 -9.80 14.51 5.80
CA ALA A 163 -10.25 15.85 5.40
C ALA A 163 -10.52 16.79 6.60
N ARG A 164 -10.79 16.23 7.79
CA ARG A 164 -10.96 16.96 9.05
C ARG A 164 -9.66 17.10 9.84
N GLY A 165 -8.54 16.73 9.24
CA GLY A 165 -7.21 16.85 9.83
C GLY A 165 -6.84 15.73 10.79
N VAL A 166 -7.61 14.64 10.87
CA VAL A 166 -7.19 13.42 11.59
C VAL A 166 -6.05 12.77 10.81
N GLN A 167 -5.00 12.31 11.49
CA GLN A 167 -3.94 11.53 10.86
C GLN A 167 -4.43 10.10 10.65
N VAL A 168 -4.37 9.62 9.41
CA VAL A 168 -4.91 8.32 9.04
C VAL A 168 -3.88 7.53 8.25
N ILE A 169 -3.76 6.24 8.54
CA ILE A 169 -3.10 5.25 7.68
C ILE A 169 -4.19 4.29 7.19
N ASP A 170 -4.48 4.37 5.89
CA ASP A 170 -5.41 3.49 5.17
C ASP A 170 -4.66 2.25 4.66
N LEU A 171 -4.53 1.24 5.53
CA LEU A 171 -3.78 0.02 5.22
C LEU A 171 -4.45 -0.80 4.12
N GLU A 172 -5.79 -0.89 4.11
CA GLU A 172 -6.56 -1.55 3.05
C GLU A 172 -6.36 -0.85 1.71
N GLY A 173 -6.38 0.48 1.69
CA GLY A 173 -6.13 1.31 0.50
C GLY A 173 -4.71 1.11 -0.04
N LEU A 174 -3.70 1.12 0.85
CA LEU A 174 -2.31 0.80 0.49
C LEU A 174 -2.17 -0.64 -0.02
N ALA A 175 -2.91 -1.58 0.56
CA ALA A 175 -2.90 -2.99 0.17
C ALA A 175 -3.75 -3.29 -1.08
N ARG A 176 -4.59 -2.34 -1.52
CA ARG A 176 -5.62 -2.51 -2.55
C ARG A 176 -6.51 -3.72 -2.29
N HIS A 177 -6.98 -3.86 -1.05
CA HIS A 177 -7.72 -5.02 -0.59
C HIS A 177 -8.59 -4.70 0.63
N ARG A 178 -9.85 -5.15 0.65
CA ARG A 178 -10.87 -4.83 1.68
C ARG A 178 -10.83 -5.74 2.92
N GLY A 179 -9.64 -6.13 3.37
CA GLY A 179 -9.43 -6.86 4.65
C GLY A 179 -10.19 -8.18 4.90
N SER A 180 -10.87 -8.76 3.90
CA SER A 180 -11.86 -9.84 4.11
C SER A 180 -11.79 -10.94 3.05
N LEU A 181 -12.56 -12.03 3.24
CA LEU A 181 -12.65 -13.14 2.28
C LEU A 181 -13.10 -12.68 0.88
N LEU A 182 -13.97 -11.67 0.83
CA LEU A 182 -14.43 -11.03 -0.40
C LEU A 182 -13.64 -9.74 -0.67
N GLY A 183 -12.39 -9.66 -0.22
CA GLY A 183 -11.62 -8.42 -0.18
C GLY A 183 -10.84 -8.07 -1.45
N ASP A 184 -10.76 -8.99 -2.42
CA ASP A 184 -10.09 -8.72 -3.70
C ASP A 184 -10.66 -7.47 -4.38
N MET A 185 -9.77 -6.66 -4.96
CA MET A 185 -10.13 -5.48 -5.73
C MET A 185 -9.58 -5.57 -7.17
N PRO A 186 -10.25 -4.93 -8.15
CA PRO A 186 -9.71 -4.79 -9.49
C PRO A 186 -8.29 -4.22 -9.48
N GLY A 187 -7.40 -4.78 -10.32
CA GLY A 187 -5.99 -4.40 -10.38
C GLY A 187 -5.07 -5.18 -9.42
N GLY A 188 -5.64 -5.90 -8.45
CA GLY A 188 -4.89 -6.77 -7.53
C GLY A 188 -4.01 -6.02 -6.53
N GLN A 189 -3.45 -6.79 -5.61
CA GLN A 189 -2.57 -6.25 -4.58
C GLN A 189 -1.21 -5.85 -5.16
N PRO A 190 -0.57 -4.79 -4.62
CA PRO A 190 0.80 -4.46 -4.98
C PRO A 190 1.79 -5.53 -4.53
N SER A 191 3.05 -5.40 -4.93
CA SER A 191 4.11 -6.20 -4.31
C SER A 191 4.27 -5.83 -2.84
N GLN A 192 4.78 -6.75 -2.02
CA GLN A 192 5.14 -6.47 -0.63
C GLN A 192 6.10 -5.26 -0.51
N LYS A 193 7.04 -5.11 -1.45
CA LYS A 193 7.98 -3.98 -1.43
C LYS A 193 7.28 -2.64 -1.70
N TRP A 194 6.34 -2.62 -2.65
CA TRP A 194 5.60 -1.41 -2.99
C TRP A 194 4.65 -1.01 -1.85
N PHE A 195 3.96 -1.97 -1.25
CA PHE A 195 3.15 -1.74 -0.04
C PHE A 195 3.98 -1.08 1.07
N GLU A 196 5.18 -1.62 1.35
CA GLU A 196 6.10 -1.03 2.33
C GLU A 196 6.59 0.37 1.93
N THR A 197 6.80 0.62 0.64
CA THR A 197 7.18 1.94 0.11
C THR A 197 6.07 2.96 0.27
N GLU A 198 4.82 2.60 0.00
CA GLU A 198 3.68 3.50 0.20
C GLU A 198 3.43 3.73 1.70
N LEU A 199 3.63 2.71 2.53
CA LEU A 199 3.50 2.83 3.98
C LEU A 199 4.53 3.80 4.58
N VAL A 200 5.81 3.73 4.21
CA VAL A 200 6.80 4.72 4.71
C VAL A 200 6.52 6.13 4.21
N GLN A 201 5.96 6.29 3.02
CA GLN A 201 5.53 7.61 2.52
C GLN A 201 4.38 8.16 3.35
N ALA A 202 3.37 7.32 3.65
CA ALA A 202 2.25 7.70 4.50
C ALA A 202 2.77 8.14 5.88
N LEU A 203 3.68 7.38 6.48
CA LEU A 203 4.28 7.69 7.78
C LEU A 203 5.11 8.99 7.78
N ASP A 204 5.89 9.27 6.72
CA ASP A 204 6.72 10.49 6.63
C ASP A 204 5.89 11.78 6.61
N ALA A 205 4.63 11.69 6.17
CA ALA A 205 3.69 12.82 6.13
C ALA A 205 3.03 13.12 7.49
N LEU A 206 3.20 12.26 8.49
CA LEU A 206 2.52 12.37 9.79
C LEU A 206 3.37 13.12 10.82
N ASP A 207 2.69 13.81 11.73
CA ASP A 207 3.26 14.39 12.94
C ASP A 207 3.27 13.33 14.07
N PRO A 208 4.45 12.93 14.58
CA PRO A 208 4.57 11.94 15.64
C PRO A 208 3.99 12.40 16.99
N ALA A 209 3.80 13.71 17.19
CA ALA A 209 3.18 14.23 18.41
C ALA A 209 1.66 14.01 18.47
N ARG A 210 1.04 13.62 17.35
CA ARG A 210 -0.41 13.47 17.21
C ARG A 210 -0.78 12.00 17.01
N PRO A 211 -1.95 11.56 17.50
CA PRO A 211 -2.39 10.19 17.28
C PRO A 211 -2.65 9.91 15.80
N VAL A 212 -2.53 8.64 15.43
CA VAL A 212 -2.75 8.15 14.08
C VAL A 212 -3.83 7.08 14.11
N LEU A 213 -4.91 7.30 13.39
CA LEU A 213 -5.97 6.31 13.21
C LEU A 213 -5.53 5.31 12.14
N VAL A 214 -5.69 4.03 12.43
CA VAL A 214 -5.38 2.92 11.53
C VAL A 214 -6.50 1.90 11.56
N GLU A 215 -6.73 1.17 10.48
CA GLU A 215 -7.72 0.11 10.44
C GLU A 215 -7.36 -1.04 11.38
N ALA A 216 -8.37 -1.64 11.99
CA ALA A 216 -8.21 -2.79 12.87
C ALA A 216 -8.00 -4.10 12.08
N GLU A 217 -6.85 -4.19 11.40
CA GLU A 217 -6.49 -5.33 10.56
C GLU A 217 -5.75 -6.43 11.33
N SER A 218 -5.77 -7.65 10.78
CA SER A 218 -4.93 -8.74 11.27
C SER A 218 -3.45 -8.51 10.88
N SER A 219 -2.53 -9.41 11.23
CA SER A 219 -1.13 -9.31 10.78
C SER A 219 -0.94 -9.42 9.25
N LYS A 220 -2.02 -9.66 8.51
CA LYS A 220 -2.07 -9.73 7.05
C LYS A 220 -3.28 -9.02 6.47
N ILE A 221 -3.12 -8.50 5.26
CA ILE A 221 -4.19 -7.97 4.41
C ILE A 221 -4.09 -8.69 3.06
N GLY A 222 -5.01 -9.62 2.81
CA GLY A 222 -4.89 -10.56 1.69
C GLY A 222 -3.57 -11.35 1.78
N GLN A 223 -2.70 -11.18 0.79
CA GLN A 223 -1.37 -11.81 0.72
C GLN A 223 -0.24 -10.95 1.32
N LEU A 224 -0.52 -9.70 1.66
CA LEU A 224 0.48 -8.77 2.18
C LEU A 224 0.65 -8.94 3.70
N LEU A 225 1.89 -8.83 4.15
CA LEU A 225 2.24 -8.85 5.56
C LEU A 225 2.30 -7.40 6.08
N ILE A 226 1.63 -7.14 7.20
CA ILE A 226 1.85 -5.90 7.95
C ILE A 226 3.25 -5.98 8.58
N PRO A 227 4.14 -4.99 8.35
CA PRO A 227 5.48 -5.01 8.91
C PRO A 227 5.48 -5.06 10.45
N PRO A 228 6.46 -5.72 11.07
CA PRO A 228 6.50 -5.89 12.52
C PRO A 228 6.39 -4.59 13.32
N ALA A 229 7.04 -3.50 12.90
CA ALA A 229 6.97 -2.24 13.64
C ALA A 229 5.52 -1.69 13.73
N ILE A 230 4.74 -1.84 12.65
CA ILE A 230 3.33 -1.43 12.62
C ILE A 230 2.49 -2.41 13.44
N TRP A 231 2.69 -3.71 13.22
CA TRP A 231 1.91 -4.74 13.90
C TRP A 231 2.09 -4.70 15.43
N GLU A 232 3.32 -4.54 15.90
CA GLU A 232 3.61 -4.39 17.33
C GLU A 232 2.93 -3.14 17.90
N ALA A 233 3.00 -2.00 17.20
CA ALA A 233 2.30 -0.79 17.62
C ALA A 233 0.77 -0.96 17.65
N MET A 234 0.19 -1.68 16.68
CA MET A 234 -1.24 -1.99 16.64
C MET A 234 -1.67 -2.83 17.85
N LYS A 235 -0.92 -3.87 18.23
CA LYS A 235 -1.30 -4.75 19.35
C LYS A 235 -1.55 -4.02 20.67
N PHE A 236 -0.86 -2.91 20.91
CA PHE A 236 -1.00 -2.10 22.13
C PHE A 236 -1.85 -0.84 21.91
N ALA A 237 -2.31 -0.59 20.69
CA ALA A 237 -3.13 0.55 20.36
C ALA A 237 -4.51 0.46 21.03
N ARG A 238 -5.03 1.62 21.44
CA ARG A 238 -6.42 1.77 21.90
C ARG A 238 -7.36 1.71 20.71
N TRP A 239 -8.62 1.37 20.96
CA TRP A 239 -9.62 1.17 19.92
C TRP A 239 -10.72 2.21 20.00
N VAL A 240 -11.14 2.72 18.85
CA VAL A 240 -12.45 3.34 18.67
C VAL A 240 -13.29 2.41 17.79
N GLU A 241 -14.57 2.28 18.10
CA GLU A 241 -15.46 1.42 17.31
C GLU A 241 -16.55 2.22 16.61
N VAL A 242 -16.87 1.81 15.38
CA VAL A 242 -18.07 2.28 14.68
C VAL A 242 -19.14 1.18 14.72
N ALA A 243 -20.35 1.56 15.12
CA ALA A 243 -21.52 0.68 15.15
C ALA A 243 -22.67 1.24 14.30
N ALA A 244 -23.32 0.35 13.55
CA ALA A 244 -24.50 0.66 12.76
C ALA A 244 -25.48 -0.53 12.75
N PRO A 245 -26.80 -0.29 12.63
CA PRO A 245 -27.79 -1.36 12.50
C PRO A 245 -27.50 -2.31 11.34
N LEU A 246 -27.87 -3.59 11.48
CA LEU A 246 -27.61 -4.62 10.46
C LEU A 246 -28.21 -4.23 9.10
N GLU A 247 -29.39 -3.62 9.11
CA GLU A 247 -30.10 -3.17 7.91
C GLU A 247 -29.29 -2.09 7.16
N ALA A 248 -28.73 -1.12 7.88
CA ALA A 248 -27.88 -0.09 7.30
C ALA A 248 -26.59 -0.69 6.72
N ARG A 249 -25.96 -1.63 7.45
CA ARG A 249 -24.76 -2.34 7.00
C ARG A 249 -25.02 -3.17 5.75
N ALA A 250 -26.14 -3.89 5.70
CA ALA A 250 -26.53 -4.68 4.53
C ALA A 250 -26.76 -3.80 3.29
N GLY A 251 -27.43 -2.65 3.46
CA GLY A 251 -27.61 -1.66 2.41
C GLY A 251 -26.28 -1.12 1.87
N TYR A 252 -25.35 -0.76 2.78
CA TYR A 252 -24.01 -0.31 2.41
C TYR A 252 -23.21 -1.41 1.67
N LEU A 253 -23.17 -2.63 2.21
CA LEU A 253 -22.46 -3.76 1.61
C LEU A 253 -22.99 -4.09 0.22
N ASN A 254 -24.30 -4.04 0.03
CA ASN A 254 -24.91 -4.28 -1.28
C ASN A 254 -24.40 -3.30 -2.35
N ALA A 255 -24.16 -2.05 -2.00
CA ALA A 255 -23.59 -1.06 -2.92
C ALA A 255 -22.07 -1.19 -3.06
N ALA A 256 -21.34 -1.38 -1.95
CA ALA A 256 -19.87 -1.36 -1.92
C ALA A 256 -19.21 -2.61 -2.54
N TYR A 257 -19.95 -3.72 -2.63
CA TYR A 257 -19.48 -5.01 -3.16
C TYR A 257 -20.19 -5.39 -4.47
N ASP A 258 -20.69 -4.42 -5.23
CA ASP A 258 -21.38 -4.67 -6.51
C ASP A 258 -20.55 -5.47 -7.51
N ASP A 259 -19.24 -5.24 -7.53
CA ASP A 259 -18.26 -5.95 -8.35
C ASP A 259 -18.22 -7.45 -8.07
N ILE A 260 -18.51 -7.87 -6.84
CA ILE A 260 -18.49 -9.28 -6.42
C ILE A 260 -19.89 -9.87 -6.45
N LEU A 261 -20.89 -9.12 -5.98
CA LEU A 261 -22.29 -9.58 -5.88
C LEU A 261 -22.94 -9.78 -7.25
N SER A 262 -22.40 -9.14 -8.30
CA SER A 262 -22.90 -9.27 -9.66
C SER A 262 -22.40 -10.53 -10.39
N ASP A 263 -21.39 -11.23 -9.85
CA ASP A 263 -20.88 -12.50 -10.40
C ASP A 263 -21.27 -13.67 -9.48
N GLY A 264 -22.49 -14.17 -9.68
CA GLY A 264 -23.06 -15.26 -8.89
C GLY A 264 -22.18 -16.51 -8.84
N PRO A 265 -21.74 -17.08 -9.98
CA PRO A 265 -20.84 -18.24 -10.00
C PRO A 265 -19.55 -18.01 -9.21
N ALA A 266 -18.83 -16.90 -9.44
CA ALA A 266 -17.59 -16.62 -8.72
C ALA A 266 -17.83 -16.43 -7.21
N LEU A 267 -18.95 -15.81 -6.83
CA LEU A 267 -19.33 -15.64 -5.43
C LEU A 267 -19.60 -16.99 -4.76
N LYS A 268 -20.31 -17.90 -5.42
CA LYS A 268 -20.55 -19.27 -4.89
C LYS A 268 -19.24 -20.03 -4.66
N ASP A 269 -18.30 -19.94 -5.60
CA ASP A 269 -16.97 -20.55 -5.46
C ASP A 269 -16.23 -19.98 -4.24
N LYS A 270 -16.31 -18.67 -4.01
CA LYS A 270 -15.70 -18.01 -2.84
C LYS A 270 -16.38 -18.39 -1.52
N LEU A 271 -17.69 -18.67 -1.51
CA LEU A 271 -18.43 -19.05 -0.30
C LEU A 271 -18.36 -20.55 0.01
N SER A 272 -18.09 -21.40 -0.98
CA SER A 272 -18.04 -22.87 -0.83
C SER A 272 -17.14 -23.37 0.33
N PRO A 273 -15.92 -22.82 0.54
CA PRO A 273 -15.09 -23.21 1.68
C PRO A 273 -15.72 -22.92 3.06
N LEU A 274 -16.70 -22.02 3.14
CA LEU A 274 -17.36 -21.70 4.41
C LEU A 274 -18.26 -22.84 4.92
N ARG A 275 -18.57 -23.84 4.10
CA ARG A 275 -19.31 -25.05 4.53
C ARG A 275 -18.63 -25.74 5.71
N TYR A 276 -17.29 -25.75 5.74
CA TYR A 276 -16.50 -26.31 6.84
C TYR A 276 -16.62 -25.52 8.15
N HIS A 277 -16.97 -24.23 8.09
CA HIS A 277 -17.02 -23.32 9.24
C HIS A 277 -18.44 -22.98 9.69
N ARG A 278 -19.41 -23.03 8.78
CA ARG A 278 -20.78 -22.54 8.97
C ARG A 278 -21.85 -23.60 8.69
N GLY A 279 -21.46 -24.75 8.15
CA GLY A 279 -22.36 -25.86 7.82
C GLY A 279 -22.96 -25.72 6.42
N HIS A 280 -23.41 -26.85 5.87
CA HIS A 280 -23.96 -26.91 4.52
C HIS A 280 -25.25 -26.12 4.37
N GLU A 281 -26.20 -26.27 5.31
CA GLU A 281 -27.53 -25.65 5.25
C GLU A 281 -27.45 -24.12 5.11
N LEU A 282 -26.59 -23.46 5.89
CA LEU A 282 -26.45 -22.00 5.83
C LEU A 282 -25.85 -21.55 4.49
N VAL A 283 -24.84 -22.25 3.98
CA VAL A 283 -24.24 -21.93 2.68
C VAL A 283 -25.22 -22.22 1.53
N ASP A 284 -26.00 -23.30 1.60
CA ASP A 284 -27.05 -23.60 0.61
C ASP A 284 -28.10 -22.48 0.56
N ARG A 285 -28.46 -21.90 1.71
CA ARG A 285 -29.35 -20.72 1.75
C ARG A 285 -28.72 -19.49 1.09
N TRP A 286 -27.42 -19.24 1.30
CA TRP A 286 -26.73 -18.15 0.59
C TRP A 286 -26.70 -18.39 -0.91
N GLU A 287 -26.42 -19.61 -1.36
CA GLU A 287 -26.45 -19.97 -2.79
C GLU A 287 -27.83 -19.75 -3.41
N ALA A 288 -28.91 -20.08 -2.67
CA ALA A 288 -30.28 -19.82 -3.11
C ALA A 288 -30.60 -18.31 -3.19
N MET A 289 -30.14 -17.50 -2.23
CA MET A 289 -30.27 -16.03 -2.28
C MET A 289 -29.52 -15.45 -3.48
N ILE A 290 -28.35 -15.99 -3.82
CA ILE A 290 -27.59 -15.60 -5.01
C ILE A 290 -28.40 -15.89 -6.28
N ASP A 291 -28.97 -17.10 -6.41
CA ASP A 291 -29.78 -17.48 -7.58
C ASP A 291 -31.08 -16.66 -7.70
N ALA A 292 -31.68 -16.29 -6.57
CA ALA A 292 -32.88 -15.46 -6.51
C ALA A 292 -32.62 -13.95 -6.68
N GLY A 293 -31.35 -13.51 -6.71
CA GLY A 293 -30.98 -12.10 -6.78
C GLY A 293 -31.26 -11.30 -5.50
N GLU A 294 -31.42 -11.97 -4.35
CA GLU A 294 -31.77 -11.38 -3.06
C GLU A 294 -30.55 -10.77 -2.34
N ARG A 295 -29.86 -9.83 -3.00
CA ARG A 295 -28.56 -9.31 -2.55
C ARG A 295 -28.59 -8.70 -1.14
N LEU A 296 -29.63 -7.94 -0.79
CA LEU A 296 -29.75 -7.34 0.53
C LEU A 296 -29.87 -8.39 1.64
N ALA A 297 -30.69 -9.43 1.42
CA ALA A 297 -30.85 -10.53 2.37
C ALA A 297 -29.54 -11.31 2.52
N LEU A 298 -28.84 -11.56 1.40
CA LEU A 298 -27.52 -12.18 1.40
C LEU A 298 -26.50 -11.36 2.20
N CYS A 299 -26.40 -10.05 1.98
CA CYS A 299 -25.48 -9.18 2.71
C CYS A 299 -25.78 -9.18 4.22
N ALA A 300 -27.06 -9.11 4.60
CA ALA A 300 -27.48 -9.16 6.00
C ALA A 300 -27.08 -10.49 6.66
N SER A 301 -27.35 -11.63 6.00
CA SER A 301 -27.01 -12.95 6.52
C SER A 301 -25.50 -13.19 6.56
N LEU A 302 -24.74 -12.78 5.54
CA LEU A 302 -23.27 -12.88 5.58
C LEU A 302 -22.68 -12.06 6.74
N ALA A 303 -23.18 -10.84 6.97
CA ALA A 303 -22.75 -10.02 8.10
C ALA A 303 -23.08 -10.70 9.44
N ALA A 304 -24.34 -11.06 9.67
CA ALA A 304 -24.80 -11.59 10.96
C ALA A 304 -24.32 -13.02 11.26
N ASP A 305 -24.26 -13.89 10.25
CA ASP A 305 -24.01 -15.33 10.45
C ASP A 305 -22.54 -15.72 10.21
N HIS A 306 -21.77 -14.91 9.47
CA HIS A 306 -20.37 -15.18 9.20
C HIS A 306 -19.40 -14.17 9.81
N TYR A 307 -19.54 -12.89 9.47
CA TYR A 307 -18.54 -11.87 9.85
C TYR A 307 -18.64 -11.45 11.32
N ASP A 308 -19.85 -11.14 11.81
CA ASP A 308 -20.05 -10.68 13.19
C ASP A 308 -19.60 -11.73 14.23
N PRO A 309 -19.93 -13.04 14.11
CA PRO A 309 -19.45 -14.04 15.06
C PRO A 309 -17.93 -14.23 15.01
N ALA A 310 -17.31 -14.06 13.83
CA ALA A 310 -15.86 -14.12 13.69
C ALA A 310 -15.17 -12.90 14.34
N TYR A 311 -15.72 -11.71 14.11
CA TYR A 311 -15.28 -10.46 14.74
C TYR A 311 -15.41 -10.54 16.26
N ASP A 312 -16.58 -10.90 16.79
CA ASP A 312 -16.82 -11.01 18.22
C ASP A 312 -15.89 -12.04 18.89
N LYS A 313 -15.62 -13.17 18.23
CA LYS A 313 -14.65 -14.15 18.71
C LYS A 313 -13.24 -13.56 18.78
N SER A 314 -12.83 -12.81 17.75
CA SER A 314 -11.54 -12.12 17.71
C SER A 314 -11.44 -11.08 18.83
N MET A 315 -12.47 -10.25 19.00
CA MET A 315 -12.54 -9.22 20.04
C MET A 315 -12.47 -9.80 21.45
N ARG A 316 -13.11 -10.94 21.71
CA ARG A 316 -13.00 -11.62 23.01
C ARG A 316 -11.61 -12.19 23.26
N ALA A 317 -10.93 -12.68 22.22
CA ALA A 317 -9.59 -13.23 22.34
C ALA A 317 -8.54 -12.13 22.55
N MET A 318 -8.69 -11.00 21.87
CA MET A 318 -7.77 -9.85 21.97
C MET A 318 -8.05 -8.98 23.20
N ALA A 319 -9.33 -8.87 23.60
CA ALA A 319 -9.80 -8.00 24.68
C ALA A 319 -9.25 -6.55 24.60
N PRO A 320 -9.44 -5.84 23.46
CA PRO A 320 -8.85 -4.53 23.26
C PRO A 320 -9.45 -3.47 24.19
N GLN A 321 -8.65 -2.46 24.50
CA GLN A 321 -9.12 -1.28 25.22
C GLN A 321 -9.91 -0.38 24.27
N VAL A 322 -11.23 -0.59 24.20
CA VAL A 322 -12.15 0.31 23.49
C VAL A 322 -12.36 1.57 24.32
N ILE A 323 -11.86 2.70 23.84
CA ILE A 323 -11.98 4.00 24.51
C ILE A 323 -13.25 4.76 24.14
N GLU A 324 -13.83 4.46 22.98
CA GLU A 324 -15.09 5.06 22.55
C GLU A 324 -15.80 4.21 21.49
N ARG A 325 -17.13 4.25 21.51
CA ARG A 325 -17.96 3.67 20.46
C ARG A 325 -18.84 4.76 19.86
N PHE A 326 -18.75 4.91 18.54
CA PHE A 326 -19.52 5.85 17.76
C PHE A 326 -20.63 5.12 17.02
N GLU A 327 -21.87 5.38 17.42
CA GLU A 327 -23.04 4.81 16.77
C GLU A 327 -23.57 5.73 15.67
N THR A 328 -24.01 5.14 14.55
CA THR A 328 -24.72 5.85 13.47
C THR A 328 -25.97 5.07 13.06
N PRO A 329 -27.13 5.74 12.88
CA PRO A 329 -28.36 5.07 12.48
C PRO A 329 -28.38 4.68 11.00
N ALA A 330 -27.56 5.33 10.17
CA ALA A 330 -27.48 5.13 8.72
C ALA A 330 -26.03 5.23 8.22
N LEU A 331 -25.80 4.81 6.98
CA LEU A 331 -24.49 4.81 6.32
C LEU A 331 -24.55 5.51 4.95
N ASP A 332 -25.55 6.36 4.73
CA ASP A 332 -25.53 7.30 3.62
C ASP A 332 -24.48 8.40 3.85
N ASP A 333 -24.20 9.18 2.80
CA ASP A 333 -23.11 10.15 2.83
C ASP A 333 -23.30 11.20 3.94
N ALA A 334 -24.54 11.66 4.18
CA ALA A 334 -24.85 12.64 5.21
C ALA A 334 -24.61 12.07 6.63
N ALA A 335 -25.03 10.83 6.88
CA ALA A 335 -24.77 10.17 8.16
C ALA A 335 -23.28 9.92 8.38
N LEU A 336 -22.52 9.57 7.33
CA LEU A 336 -21.08 9.39 7.41
C LEU A 336 -20.32 10.71 7.64
N GLU A 337 -20.75 11.82 7.04
CA GLU A 337 -20.18 13.15 7.33
C GLU A 337 -20.41 13.54 8.79
N ALA A 338 -21.64 13.40 9.30
CA ALA A 338 -21.96 13.70 10.70
C ALA A 338 -21.24 12.78 11.69
N LEU A 339 -21.02 11.52 11.33
CA LEU A 339 -20.20 10.59 12.10
C LEU A 339 -18.73 11.02 12.11
N ALA A 340 -18.17 11.38 10.95
CA ALA A 340 -16.80 11.84 10.82
C ALA A 340 -16.54 13.14 11.60
N ASP A 341 -17.50 14.08 11.66
CA ASP A 341 -17.40 15.29 12.49
C ASP A 341 -17.21 14.95 13.96
N ARG A 342 -18.09 14.11 14.52
CA ARG A 342 -18.04 13.69 15.93
C ARG A 342 -16.75 12.94 16.25
N MET A 343 -16.35 12.02 15.36
CA MET A 343 -15.12 11.26 15.53
C MET A 343 -13.89 12.17 15.48
N ALA A 344 -13.82 13.12 14.54
CA ALA A 344 -12.69 14.03 14.41
C ALA A 344 -12.54 14.95 15.64
N GLU A 345 -13.63 15.57 16.09
CA GLU A 345 -13.65 16.39 17.31
C GLU A 345 -13.10 15.61 18.50
N ARG A 346 -13.53 14.35 18.63
CA ARG A 346 -13.09 13.51 19.74
C ARG A 346 -11.64 13.08 19.63
N LEU A 347 -11.22 12.56 18.48
CA LEU A 347 -9.85 12.08 18.26
C LEU A 347 -8.80 13.19 18.43
N GLN A 348 -9.17 14.44 18.14
CA GLN A 348 -8.29 15.60 18.30
C GLN A 348 -8.21 16.10 19.75
N THR A 349 -9.24 15.86 20.56
CA THR A 349 -9.29 16.25 21.98
C THR A 349 -8.80 15.15 22.93
N MET A 350 -8.58 13.94 22.42
CA MET A 350 -8.09 12.81 23.20
C MET A 350 -6.62 12.99 23.61
N SER A 351 -6.37 12.99 24.92
CA SER A 351 -5.02 12.82 25.46
C SER A 351 -4.67 11.33 25.45
N ILE A 352 -3.71 10.93 24.60
CA ILE A 352 -3.30 9.54 24.42
C ILE A 352 -1.96 9.28 25.07
#